data_AF-A0A2M8B4M1-F1
#
_entry.id   AF-A0A2M8B4M1-F1
#
_cell.length_a   1.000
_cell.length_b   1.000
_cell.length_c   1.000
_cell.angle_alpha   90.00
_cell.angle_beta   90.00
_cell.angle_gamma   90.00
#
_symmetry.space_group_name_H-M   'P 1'
#
loop_
_entity.id
_entity.type
_entity.pdbx_description
1 polymer ?
#
loop_
_entity_poly.entity_id
_entity_poly.type
_entity_poly.pdbx_seq_one_letter_code
_entity_poly.pdbx_strand_id
1 'polypeptide(L)'
;MSMKEFIEKEKARLQALFESFNTDGSWMTLAEKGRAPIRIGIVDGFTVTRVAPHFDAGGEVTRVDFWLLLRLLGYDEGFQYAHTVKVVSWSQEDSYLLDLIDDRDRRFHIELIFPDQEPDQAADWKHWSGYKAKNRERFERIDAELLTEHTRIAEEWE
;
A
#
# COMPACT_ATOMS: atom_id res chain seq x y z
N MET A 1 -20.67 -13.22 -14.07
CA MET A 1 -19.96 -12.64 -12.91
C MET A 1 -20.63 -11.32 -12.60
N SER A 2 -21.13 -11.15 -11.38
CA SER A 2 -21.72 -9.88 -10.94
C SER A 2 -20.64 -8.82 -10.74
N MET A 3 -21.04 -7.54 -10.71
CA MET A 3 -20.12 -6.43 -10.39
C MET A 3 -19.43 -6.64 -9.04
N LYS A 4 -20.18 -7.13 -8.05
CA LYS A 4 -19.64 -7.42 -6.72
C LYS A 4 -18.57 -8.51 -6.78
N GLU A 5 -18.84 -9.61 -7.48
CA GLU A 5 -17.86 -10.69 -7.65
C GLU A 5 -16.60 -10.21 -8.39
N PHE A 6 -16.76 -9.34 -9.39
CA PHE A 6 -15.63 -8.74 -10.08
C PHE A 6 -14.78 -7.89 -9.11
N ILE A 7 -15.41 -6.98 -8.36
CA ILE A 7 -14.72 -6.10 -7.41
C ILE A 7 -13.97 -6.90 -6.35
N GLU A 8 -14.57 -7.93 -5.77
CA GLU A 8 -13.91 -8.77 -4.76
C GLU A 8 -12.72 -9.54 -5.34
N LYS A 9 -12.88 -10.12 -6.53
CA LYS A 9 -11.79 -10.83 -7.22
C LYS A 9 -10.64 -9.88 -7.55
N GLU A 10 -10.96 -8.68 -8.03
CA GLU A 10 -9.97 -7.69 -8.42
C GLU A 10 -9.25 -7.10 -7.20
N LYS A 11 -9.99 -6.86 -6.10
CA LYS A 11 -9.40 -6.48 -4.81
C LYS A 11 -8.41 -7.52 -4.31
N ALA A 12 -8.76 -8.81 -4.37
CA ALA A 12 -7.85 -9.89 -3.99
C ALA A 12 -6.61 -9.95 -4.90
N ARG A 13 -6.80 -9.80 -6.22
CA ARG A 13 -5.69 -9.77 -7.19
C ARG A 13 -4.74 -8.60 -6.94
N LEU A 14 -5.27 -7.41 -6.68
CA LEU A 14 -4.47 -6.22 -6.36
C LEU A 14 -3.78 -6.36 -5.01
N GLN A 15 -4.46 -6.92 -4.00
CA GLN A 15 -3.83 -7.18 -2.69
C GLN A 15 -2.66 -8.16 -2.80
N ALA A 16 -2.73 -9.15 -3.70
CA ALA A 16 -1.66 -10.11 -3.93
C ALA A 16 -0.37 -9.47 -4.46
N LEU A 17 -0.44 -8.32 -5.15
CA LEU A 17 0.75 -7.57 -5.59
C LEU A 17 1.63 -7.13 -4.42
N PHE A 18 1.06 -6.98 -3.22
CA PHE A 18 1.74 -6.46 -2.05
C PHE A 18 2.20 -7.55 -1.07
N GLU A 19 1.99 -8.83 -1.37
CA GLU A 19 2.26 -9.93 -0.42
C GLU A 19 3.73 -10.01 0.01
N SER A 20 4.67 -9.96 -0.94
CA SER A 20 6.11 -9.97 -0.65
C SER A 20 6.50 -8.71 0.12
N PHE A 21 6.03 -7.54 -0.30
CA PHE A 21 6.32 -6.26 0.36
C PHE A 21 5.81 -6.19 1.81
N ASN A 22 4.67 -6.83 2.10
CA ASN A 22 4.11 -6.95 3.45
C ASN A 22 4.85 -7.99 4.31
N THR A 23 5.44 -9.01 3.68
CA THR A 23 6.09 -10.13 4.38
C THR A 23 7.55 -9.82 4.68
N ASP A 24 8.28 -9.36 3.67
CA ASP A 24 9.73 -9.18 3.69
C ASP A 24 10.12 -7.73 4.01
N GLY A 25 9.15 -6.82 4.04
CA GLY A 25 9.37 -5.40 4.25
C GLY A 25 9.79 -4.70 2.96
N SER A 26 9.48 -3.41 2.89
CA SER A 26 9.80 -2.59 1.75
C SER A 26 10.12 -1.17 2.18
N TRP A 27 10.80 -0.43 1.33
CA TRP A 27 10.87 1.02 1.47
C TRP A 27 10.21 1.70 0.28
N MET A 28 9.81 2.95 0.50
CA MET A 28 9.07 3.71 -0.49
C MET A 28 9.70 5.09 -0.71
N THR A 29 9.82 5.48 -1.98
CA THR A 29 10.17 6.84 -2.40
C THR A 29 9.00 7.50 -3.10
N LEU A 30 8.76 8.77 -2.80
CA LEU A 30 7.76 9.60 -3.45
C LEU A 30 8.43 10.64 -4.34
N ALA A 31 8.05 10.65 -5.61
CA ALA A 31 8.45 11.66 -6.57
C ALA A 31 7.24 12.50 -6.98
N GLU A 32 7.40 13.82 -6.89
CA GLU A 32 6.41 14.79 -7.35
C GLU A 32 7.04 15.69 -8.42
N LYS A 33 6.27 16.06 -9.43
CA LYS A 33 6.75 16.92 -10.51
C LYS A 33 7.29 18.24 -9.96
N GLY A 34 8.54 18.56 -10.31
CA GLY A 34 9.21 19.79 -9.89
C GLY A 34 9.77 19.76 -8.46
N ARG A 35 9.77 18.60 -7.79
CA ARG A 35 10.40 18.40 -6.48
C ARG A 35 11.43 17.27 -6.57
N ALA A 36 12.44 17.33 -5.70
CA ALA A 36 13.35 16.20 -5.52
C ALA A 36 12.58 15.01 -4.92
N PRO A 37 12.84 13.78 -5.36
CA PRO A 37 12.25 12.60 -4.74
C PRO A 37 12.59 12.53 -3.25
N ILE A 38 11.63 12.10 -2.44
CA ILE A 38 11.80 11.93 -1.00
C ILE A 38 11.65 10.46 -0.63
N ARG A 39 12.60 9.95 0.17
CA ARG A 39 12.43 8.62 0.79
C ARG A 39 11.45 8.77 1.94
N ILE A 40 10.29 8.12 1.84
CA ILE A 40 9.24 8.17 2.87
C ILE A 40 9.66 7.31 4.07
N GLY A 41 10.32 6.18 3.82
CA GLY A 41 10.82 5.27 4.86
C GLY A 41 10.45 3.82 4.58
N ILE A 42 10.59 2.98 5.61
CA ILE A 42 10.17 1.58 5.60
C ILE A 42 8.65 1.51 5.77
N VAL A 43 8.00 0.75 4.90
CA VAL A 43 6.57 0.52 4.92
C VAL A 43 6.30 -0.79 5.65
N ASP A 44 5.45 -0.73 6.67
CA ASP A 44 4.95 -1.87 7.42
C ASP A 44 4.06 -2.77 6.57
N GLY A 45 3.16 -2.14 5.82
CA GLY A 45 2.33 -2.87 4.92
C GLY A 45 1.34 -2.01 4.14
N PHE A 46 0.79 -2.68 3.14
CA PHE A 46 -0.14 -2.17 2.15
C PHE A 46 -1.44 -2.97 2.23
N THR A 47 -2.56 -2.27 2.33
CA THR A 47 -3.89 -2.88 2.36
C THR A 47 -4.80 -2.19 1.36
N VAL A 48 -5.29 -2.93 0.37
CA VAL A 48 -6.28 -2.41 -0.58
C VAL A 48 -7.61 -2.28 0.16
N THR A 49 -8.13 -1.06 0.29
CA THR A 49 -9.38 -0.79 1.02
C THR A 49 -10.57 -0.77 0.09
N ARG A 50 -10.45 -0.14 -1.08
CA ARG A 50 -11.52 0.00 -2.09
C ARG A 50 -11.00 -0.22 -3.50
N VAL A 51 -11.86 -0.73 -4.39
CA VAL A 51 -11.60 -0.89 -5.82
C VAL A 51 -12.75 -0.27 -6.61
N ALA A 52 -12.43 0.47 -7.67
CA ALA A 52 -13.40 1.11 -8.56
C ALA A 52 -13.03 0.87 -10.04
N PRO A 53 -13.71 -0.06 -10.72
CA PRO A 53 -13.54 -0.25 -12.16
C PRO A 53 -14.21 0.86 -12.98
N HIS A 54 -13.57 1.23 -14.08
CA HIS A 54 -14.06 2.14 -15.10
C HIS A 54 -14.43 1.35 -16.36
N PHE A 55 -15.54 1.73 -16.99
CA PHE A 55 -16.08 1.01 -18.14
C PHE A 55 -16.15 1.91 -19.37
N ASP A 56 -15.92 1.33 -20.55
CA ASP A 56 -16.26 2.00 -21.81
C ASP A 56 -17.77 1.91 -22.12
N ALA A 57 -18.17 2.51 -23.24
CA ALA A 57 -19.56 2.47 -23.70
C ALA A 57 -20.06 1.06 -24.07
N GLY A 58 -19.15 0.10 -24.29
CA GLY A 58 -19.45 -1.31 -24.53
C GLY A 58 -19.62 -2.12 -23.25
N GLY A 59 -19.28 -1.56 -22.09
CA GLY A 59 -19.29 -2.24 -20.79
C GLY A 59 -18.01 -3.01 -20.49
N GLU A 60 -16.93 -2.78 -21.24
CA GLU A 60 -15.62 -3.38 -20.99
C GLU A 60 -14.82 -2.56 -19.98
N VAL A 61 -14.07 -3.23 -19.10
CA VAL A 61 -13.24 -2.57 -18.10
C VAL A 61 -12.04 -1.91 -18.80
N THR A 62 -11.90 -0.59 -18.64
CA THR A 62 -10.80 0.19 -19.23
C THR A 62 -9.70 0.50 -18.24
N ARG A 63 -10.04 0.63 -16.95
CA ARG A 63 -9.12 0.94 -15.86
C ARG A 63 -9.70 0.45 -14.54
N VAL A 64 -8.85 0.17 -13.58
CA VAL A 64 -9.25 -0.09 -12.19
C VAL A 64 -8.48 0.86 -11.30
N ASP A 65 -9.20 1.78 -10.66
CA ASP A 65 -8.63 2.59 -9.59
C ASP A 65 -8.76 1.81 -8.29
N PHE A 66 -7.83 2.00 -7.35
CA PHE A 66 -7.94 1.41 -6.03
C PHE A 66 -7.37 2.32 -4.95
N TRP A 67 -7.89 2.18 -3.73
CA TRP A 67 -7.41 2.91 -2.57
C TRP A 67 -6.54 1.99 -1.75
N LEU A 68 -5.39 2.52 -1.36
CA LEU A 68 -4.34 1.79 -0.69
C LEU A 68 -4.08 2.45 0.66
N LEU A 69 -4.32 1.71 1.74
CA LEU A 69 -3.81 2.03 3.07
C LEU A 69 -2.34 1.65 3.12
N LEU A 70 -1.50 2.63 3.37
CA LEU A 70 -0.07 2.53 3.63
C LEU A 70 0.15 2.71 5.12
N ARG A 71 0.86 1.79 5.78
CA ARG A 71 1.35 1.96 7.15
C ARG A 71 2.86 2.03 7.12
N LEU A 72 3.46 3.07 7.69
CA LEU A 72 4.90 3.20 7.86
C LEU A 72 5.34 2.54 9.17
N LEU A 73 6.62 2.20 9.27
CA LEU A 73 7.22 1.75 10.52
C LEU A 73 6.96 2.79 11.62
N GLY A 74 6.48 2.34 12.79
CA GLY A 74 6.12 3.22 13.91
C GLY A 74 4.66 3.70 13.91
N TYR A 75 3.78 3.08 13.12
CA TYR A 75 2.38 3.50 13.06
C TYR A 75 1.59 3.39 14.38
N ASP A 76 2.13 2.72 15.39
CA ASP A 76 1.55 2.72 16.73
C ASP A 76 1.79 4.02 17.51
N GLU A 77 2.62 4.93 16.99
CA GLU A 77 2.91 6.26 17.56
C GLU A 77 1.95 7.36 17.07
N GLY A 78 1.13 7.10 16.05
CA GLY A 78 0.07 8.01 15.63
C GLY A 78 -0.30 7.95 14.15
N PHE A 79 -1.41 8.62 13.81
CA PHE A 79 -2.01 8.62 12.48
C PHE A 79 -1.12 9.22 11.38
N GLN A 80 -0.11 10.02 11.73
CA GLN A 80 0.84 10.58 10.76
C GLN A 80 1.67 9.53 10.01
N TYR A 81 1.65 8.28 10.47
CA TYR A 81 2.35 7.14 9.85
C TYR A 81 1.42 6.24 9.03
N ALA A 82 0.12 6.58 8.91
CA ALA A 82 -0.84 5.83 8.11
C ALA A 82 -1.50 6.75 7.07
N HIS A 83 -1.55 6.30 5.82
CA HIS A 83 -2.02 7.12 4.70
C HIS A 83 -2.92 6.34 3.75
N THR A 84 -3.98 6.98 3.25
CA THR A 84 -4.73 6.47 2.10
C THR A 84 -4.25 7.16 0.83
N VAL A 85 -3.98 6.37 -0.21
CA VAL A 85 -3.65 6.86 -1.56
C VAL A 85 -4.63 6.28 -2.56
N LYS A 86 -5.17 7.10 -3.47
CA LYS A 86 -5.96 6.64 -4.63
C LYS A 86 -5.02 6.37 -5.80
N VAL A 87 -4.76 5.09 -6.07
CA VAL A 87 -3.92 4.63 -7.17
C VAL A 87 -4.75 4.53 -8.44
N VAL A 88 -4.30 5.22 -9.49
CA VAL A 88 -4.98 5.27 -10.81
C VAL A 88 -4.18 4.56 -11.90
N SER A 89 -2.91 4.25 -11.64
CA SER A 89 -2.07 3.43 -12.50
C SER A 89 -0.97 2.78 -11.68
N TRP A 90 -0.49 1.62 -12.13
CA TRP A 90 0.62 0.94 -11.51
C TRP A 90 1.34 0.08 -12.56
N SER A 91 2.61 -0.20 -12.31
CA SER A 91 3.43 -1.09 -13.13
C SER A 91 4.39 -1.87 -12.25
N GLN A 92 4.68 -3.09 -12.69
CA GLN A 92 5.64 -3.96 -12.05
C GLN A 92 6.56 -4.52 -13.13
N GLU A 93 7.79 -4.00 -13.19
CA GLU A 93 8.80 -4.47 -14.13
C GLU A 93 9.52 -5.72 -13.60
N ASP A 94 9.71 -5.78 -12.28
CA ASP A 94 10.31 -6.91 -11.59
C ASP A 94 9.54 -7.22 -10.29
N SER A 95 9.60 -8.45 -9.84
CA SER A 95 8.89 -8.97 -8.66
C SER A 95 9.23 -8.26 -7.34
N TYR A 96 10.37 -7.56 -7.28
CA TYR A 96 10.82 -6.81 -6.10
C TYR A 96 10.58 -5.30 -6.19
N LEU A 97 10.00 -4.81 -7.29
CA LEU A 97 9.69 -3.41 -7.51
C LEU A 97 8.20 -3.24 -7.79
N LEU A 98 7.62 -2.13 -7.33
CA LEU A 98 6.27 -1.75 -7.69
C LEU A 98 6.19 -0.23 -7.79
N ASP A 99 5.78 0.25 -8.97
CA ASP A 99 5.52 1.65 -9.22
C ASP A 99 4.02 1.92 -9.18
N LEU A 100 3.62 2.91 -8.39
CA LEU A 100 2.24 3.40 -8.32
C LEU A 100 2.18 4.86 -8.75
N ILE A 101 1.10 5.22 -9.43
CA ILE A 101 0.75 6.60 -9.75
C ILE A 101 -0.61 6.89 -9.13
N ASP A 102 -0.68 7.99 -8.38
CA ASP A 102 -1.92 8.41 -7.75
C ASP A 102 -2.73 9.42 -8.58
N ASP A 103 -3.91 9.77 -8.08
CA ASP A 103 -4.84 10.73 -8.67
C ASP A 103 -4.29 12.17 -8.76
N ARG A 104 -3.08 12.43 -8.25
CA ARG A 104 -2.37 13.72 -8.30
C ARG A 104 -1.09 13.66 -9.14
N ASP A 105 -0.90 12.60 -9.92
CA ASP A 105 0.32 12.36 -10.73
C ASP A 105 1.59 12.28 -9.88
N ARG A 106 1.46 11.87 -8.61
CA ARG A 106 2.60 11.56 -7.73
C ARG A 106 2.98 10.10 -7.93
N ARG A 107 4.29 9.84 -7.97
CA ARG A 107 4.83 8.51 -8.20
C ARG A 107 5.37 7.94 -6.91
N PHE A 108 4.92 6.75 -6.56
CA PHE A 108 5.40 5.98 -5.42
C PHE A 108 6.21 4.80 -5.98
N HIS A 109 7.50 4.82 -5.72
CA HIS A 109 8.40 3.72 -6.03
C HIS A 109 8.60 2.86 -4.78
N ILE A 110 8.24 1.59 -4.85
CA ILE A 110 8.31 0.64 -3.75
C ILE A 110 9.32 -0.44 -4.10
N GLU A 111 10.29 -0.66 -3.22
CA GLU A 111 11.32 -1.70 -3.37
C GLU A 111 11.33 -2.62 -2.16
N LEU A 112 11.49 -3.93 -2.39
CA LEU A 112 11.77 -4.87 -1.31
C LEU A 112 13.09 -4.54 -0.63
N ILE A 113 13.13 -4.69 0.70
CA ILE A 113 14.38 -4.60 1.44
C ILE A 113 15.20 -5.86 1.19
N PHE A 114 16.40 -5.71 0.63
CA PHE A 114 17.32 -6.82 0.42
C PHE A 114 18.37 -6.88 1.53
N PRO A 115 18.35 -7.87 2.45
CA PRO A 115 19.24 -7.88 3.61
C PRO A 115 20.75 -7.82 3.30
N ASP A 116 21.17 -8.40 2.18
CA ASP A 116 22.58 -8.41 1.76
C ASP A 116 23.04 -7.06 1.18
N GLN A 117 22.10 -6.22 0.72
CA GLN A 117 22.37 -4.91 0.11
C GLN A 117 22.03 -3.75 1.05
N GLU A 118 21.01 -3.92 1.89
CA GLU A 118 20.43 -2.94 2.81
C GLU A 118 20.38 -3.51 4.26
N PRO A 119 21.54 -3.84 4.86
CA PRO A 119 21.58 -4.54 6.14
C PRO A 119 20.97 -3.75 7.31
N ASP A 120 21.10 -2.42 7.29
CA ASP A 120 20.54 -1.55 8.34
C ASP A 120 19.00 -1.51 8.25
N GLN A 121 18.45 -1.35 7.05
CA GLN A 121 16.99 -1.36 6.84
C GLN A 121 16.40 -2.73 7.15
N ALA A 122 17.10 -3.82 6.80
CA ALA A 122 16.70 -5.17 7.15
C ALA A 122 16.72 -5.40 8.67
N ALA A 123 17.69 -4.83 9.38
CA ALA A 123 17.73 -4.87 10.84
C ALA A 123 16.56 -4.11 11.47
N ASP A 124 16.23 -2.92 10.96
CA ASP A 124 15.08 -2.12 11.40
C ASP A 124 13.76 -2.86 11.16
N TRP A 125 13.56 -3.42 9.97
CA TRP A 125 12.40 -4.24 9.64
C TRP A 125 12.25 -5.44 10.57
N LYS A 126 13.35 -6.16 10.83
CA LYS A 126 13.37 -7.31 11.72
C LYS A 126 13.05 -6.92 13.17
N HIS A 127 13.59 -5.80 13.64
CA HIS A 127 13.30 -5.28 14.98
C HIS A 127 11.82 -4.94 15.12
N TRP A 128 11.27 -4.20 14.16
CA TRP A 128 9.87 -3.82 14.11
C TRP A 128 8.93 -5.02 14.06
N SER A 129 9.20 -5.97 13.16
CA SER A 129 8.42 -7.21 13.05
C SER A 129 8.42 -8.02 14.35
N GLY A 130 9.58 -8.11 15.01
CA GLY A 130 9.71 -8.74 16.33
C GLY A 130 8.96 -7.99 17.43
N TYR A 131 8.94 -6.66 17.39
CA TYR A 131 8.16 -5.82 18.30
C TYR A 131 6.65 -6.04 18.12
N LYS A 132 6.14 -6.04 16.88
CA LYS A 132 4.73 -6.33 16.59
C LYS A 132 4.32 -7.71 17.09
N ALA A 133 5.14 -8.73 16.83
CA ALA A 133 4.86 -10.10 17.26
C ALA A 133 4.72 -10.22 18.79
N LYS A 134 5.54 -9.48 19.57
CA LYS A 134 5.46 -9.44 21.04
C LYS A 134 4.25 -8.66 21.56
N ASN A 135 3.66 -7.78 20.74
CA ASN A 135 2.56 -6.90 21.11
C ASN A 135 1.30 -7.15 20.27
N ARG A 136 1.11 -8.40 19.83
CA ARG A 136 0.12 -8.78 18.82
C ARG A 136 -1.29 -8.25 19.10
N GLU A 137 -1.83 -8.42 20.31
CA GLU A 137 -3.18 -7.95 20.66
C GLU A 137 -3.33 -6.42 20.60
N ARG A 138 -2.24 -5.67 20.88
CA ARG A 138 -2.24 -4.21 20.71
C ARG A 138 -2.30 -3.86 19.23
N PHE A 139 -1.47 -4.50 18.42
CA PHE A 139 -1.43 -4.24 16.97
C PHE A 139 -2.69 -4.68 16.25
N GLU A 140 -3.32 -5.80 16.62
CA GLU A 140 -4.61 -6.21 16.06
C GLU A 140 -5.70 -5.15 16.26
N ARG A 141 -5.71 -4.45 17.41
CA ARG A 141 -6.64 -3.33 17.65
C ARG A 141 -6.29 -2.10 16.82
N ILE A 142 -5.02 -1.70 16.79
CA ILE A 142 -4.57 -0.55 16.00
C ILE A 142 -4.85 -0.79 14.52
N ASP A 143 -4.56 -1.98 14.00
CA ASP A 143 -4.80 -2.35 12.60
C ASP A 143 -6.29 -2.30 12.26
N ALA A 144 -7.16 -2.79 13.16
CA ALA A 144 -8.60 -2.73 12.97
C ALA A 144 -9.13 -1.28 12.96
N GLU A 145 -8.63 -0.44 13.88
CA GLU A 145 -8.99 0.99 13.95
C GLU A 145 -8.54 1.73 12.68
N LEU A 146 -7.28 1.54 12.26
CA LEU A 146 -6.76 2.13 11.03
C LEU A 146 -7.54 1.63 9.80
N LEU A 147 -7.78 0.32 9.69
CA LEU A 147 -8.52 -0.23 8.55
C LEU A 147 -9.93 0.35 8.47
N THR A 148 -10.62 0.48 9.61
CA THR A 148 -11.96 1.07 9.66
C THR A 148 -11.94 2.52 9.18
N GLU A 149 -11.04 3.34 9.73
CA GLU A 149 -10.96 4.76 9.39
C GLU A 149 -10.54 4.98 7.93
N HIS A 150 -9.51 4.27 7.46
CA HIS A 150 -9.00 4.44 6.11
C HIS A 150 -9.91 3.82 5.04
N THR A 151 -10.75 2.84 5.40
CA THR A 151 -11.83 2.38 4.52
C THR A 151 -12.90 3.45 4.37
N ARG A 152 -13.31 4.11 5.47
CA ARG A 152 -14.25 5.23 5.42
C ARG A 152 -13.72 6.38 4.57
N ILE A 153 -12.46 6.77 4.75
CA ILE A 153 -11.79 7.76 3.89
C ILE A 153 -11.86 7.33 2.42
N ALA A 154 -11.56 6.07 2.11
CA ALA A 154 -11.59 5.57 0.75
C ALA A 154 -13.01 5.58 0.14
N GLU A 155 -14.05 5.32 0.92
CA GLU A 155 -15.45 5.36 0.49
C GLU A 155 -15.93 6.79 0.24
N GLU A 156 -15.50 7.75 1.06
CA GLU A 156 -15.85 9.18 0.95
C GLU A 156 -15.06 9.93 -0.14
N TRP A 157 -13.97 9.33 -0.67
CA TRP A 157 -13.10 9.95 -1.67
C TRP A 157 -13.64 9.72 -3.09
N GLU A 158 -14.00 10.81 -3.77
CA GLU A 158 -14.46 10.84 -5.18
C GLU A 158 -13.33 10.58 -6.19
#